data_AF-A0A2V5NHW5-F1
#
_entry.id   AF-A0A2V5NHW5-F1
#
_cell.length_a   1.000
_cell.length_b   1.000
_cell.length_c   1.000
_cell.angle_alpha   90.00
_cell.angle_beta   90.00
_cell.angle_gamma   90.00
#
_symmetry.space_group_name_H-M   'P 1'
#
loop_
_entity.id
_entity.type
_entity.pdbx_description
1 polymer ?
#
loop_
_entity_poly.entity_id
_entity_poly.type
_entity_poly.pdbx_seq_one_letter_code
_entity_poly.pdbx_strand_id
1 'polypeptide(L)'
;MTKRILIIDDDPSVTRAVKVLLETSGNYSVEEENNSRNAFATARWFRPDLIFLDVMMPDLDGGDIAHQIESDALLQGTPIVFFTGLVSGEEAASNRIGGYRFIAKPLRRDQLLGCVEEILKTDPPSSSESATNTALSAAARLIQPFKRHI
;
A
#
# COMPACT_ATOMS: atom_id res chain seq x y z
N MET A 1 1.04 -19.43 10.52
CA MET A 1 0.22 -18.26 10.88
C MET A 1 -0.36 -17.66 9.61
N THR A 2 -1.64 -17.29 9.62
CA THR A 2 -2.28 -16.61 8.48
C THR A 2 -1.84 -15.15 8.47
N LYS A 3 -1.32 -14.67 7.34
CA LYS A 3 -0.88 -13.28 7.18
C LYS A 3 -2.06 -12.42 6.77
N ARG A 4 -2.20 -11.26 7.41
CA ARG A 4 -3.32 -10.33 7.24
C ARG A 4 -2.93 -9.24 6.27
N ILE A 5 -3.69 -9.09 5.19
CA ILE A 5 -3.42 -8.08 4.16
C ILE A 5 -4.63 -7.18 4.05
N LEU A 6 -4.41 -5.87 4.03
CA LEU A 6 -5.46 -4.87 3.79
C LEU A 6 -5.26 -4.28 2.40
N ILE A 7 -6.31 -4.23 1.58
CA ILE A 7 -6.31 -3.52 0.30
C ILE A 7 -7.27 -2.32 0.40
N ILE A 8 -6.76 -1.12 0.11
CA ILE A 8 -7.49 0.15 0.15
C ILE A 8 -7.51 0.75 -1.26
N ASP A 9 -8.69 0.83 -1.86
CA ASP A 9 -8.90 1.31 -3.23
C ASP A 9 -10.38 1.66 -3.40
N ASP A 10 -10.74 2.80 -4.00
CA ASP A 10 -12.15 3.19 -4.15
C ASP A 10 -12.90 2.38 -5.22
N ASP A 11 -12.20 1.58 -6.04
CA ASP A 11 -12.81 0.62 -6.97
C ASP A 11 -12.99 -0.77 -6.30
N PRO A 12 -14.23 -1.18 -5.97
CA PRO A 12 -14.50 -2.49 -5.35
C PRO A 12 -14.13 -3.66 -6.27
N SER A 13 -14.11 -3.46 -7.59
CA SER A 13 -13.70 -4.50 -8.53
C SER A 13 -12.22 -4.83 -8.36
N VAL A 14 -11.41 -3.80 -8.09
CA VAL A 14 -9.98 -3.92 -7.86
C VAL A 14 -9.69 -4.63 -6.54
N THR A 15 -10.28 -4.16 -5.43
CA THR A 15 -10.08 -4.79 -4.11
C THR A 15 -10.52 -6.25 -4.13
N ARG A 16 -11.64 -6.53 -4.78
CA ARG A 16 -12.19 -7.89 -4.86
C ARG A 16 -11.30 -8.82 -5.65
N ALA A 17 -10.76 -8.36 -6.78
CA ALA A 17 -9.84 -9.13 -7.60
C ALA A 17 -8.55 -9.47 -6.82
N VAL A 18 -7.98 -8.49 -6.12
CA VAL A 18 -6.78 -8.68 -5.27
C VAL A 18 -7.07 -9.69 -4.15
N LYS A 19 -8.19 -9.54 -3.44
CA LYS A 19 -8.61 -10.46 -2.37
C LYS A 19 -8.72 -11.89 -2.86
N VAL A 20 -9.53 -12.13 -3.89
CA VAL A 20 -9.74 -13.47 -4.44
C VAL A 20 -8.40 -14.07 -4.87
N LEU A 21 -7.55 -13.27 -5.52
CA LEU A 21 -6.26 -13.75 -5.98
C LEU A 21 -5.35 -14.18 -4.82
N LEU A 22 -5.24 -13.37 -3.76
CA LEU A 22 -4.40 -13.68 -2.61
C LEU A 22 -4.95 -14.87 -1.82
N GLU A 23 -6.23 -14.85 -1.45
CA GLU A 23 -6.86 -15.90 -0.63
C GLU A 23 -6.85 -17.27 -1.34
N THR A 24 -6.84 -17.31 -2.68
CA THR A 24 -6.73 -18.56 -3.45
C THR A 24 -5.28 -19.02 -3.68
N SER A 25 -4.28 -18.16 -3.45
CA SER A 25 -2.88 -18.46 -3.76
C SER A 25 -2.05 -18.87 -2.54
N GLY A 26 -2.52 -18.56 -1.33
CA GLY A 26 -1.77 -18.83 -0.11
C GLY A 26 -2.58 -18.65 1.15
N ASN A 27 -1.93 -18.75 2.30
CA ASN A 27 -2.57 -18.63 3.61
C ASN A 27 -2.65 -17.16 4.05
N TYR A 28 -3.43 -16.37 3.30
CA TYR A 28 -3.68 -14.96 3.54
C TYR A 28 -5.13 -14.73 3.99
N SER A 29 -5.34 -13.77 4.88
CA SER A 29 -6.64 -13.22 5.23
C SER A 29 -6.68 -11.79 4.72
N VAL A 30 -7.61 -11.48 3.80
CA VAL A 30 -7.62 -10.19 3.12
C VAL A 30 -8.87 -9.40 3.47
N GLU A 31 -8.65 -8.18 3.96
CA GLU A 31 -9.70 -7.19 4.21
C GLU A 31 -9.71 -6.14 3.10
N GLU A 32 -10.91 -5.70 2.72
CA GLU A 32 -11.11 -4.71 1.66
C GLU A 32 -11.63 -3.42 2.30
N GLU A 33 -11.11 -2.27 1.87
CA GLU A 33 -11.67 -0.97 2.23
C GLU A 33 -11.80 -0.11 0.97
N ASN A 34 -13.04 0.27 0.66
CA ASN A 34 -13.36 1.06 -0.53
C ASN A 34 -13.70 2.52 -0.24
N ASN A 35 -13.67 2.91 1.04
CA ASN A 35 -13.86 4.29 1.44
C ASN A 35 -12.58 4.82 2.11
N SER A 36 -11.90 5.73 1.41
CA SER A 36 -10.68 6.37 1.89
C SER A 36 -10.81 7.00 3.28
N ARG A 37 -12.01 7.45 3.69
CA ARG A 37 -12.27 8.03 5.03
C ARG A 37 -12.24 6.98 6.15
N ASN A 38 -12.52 5.72 5.84
CA ASN A 38 -12.50 4.62 6.79
C ASN A 38 -11.13 3.90 6.84
N ALA A 39 -10.31 4.07 5.81
CA ALA A 39 -8.99 3.43 5.63
C ALA A 39 -8.16 3.31 6.91
N PHE A 40 -7.93 4.41 7.62
CA PHE A 40 -7.14 4.41 8.84
C PHE A 40 -7.79 3.62 9.99
N ALA A 41 -9.11 3.78 10.18
CA ALA A 41 -9.84 3.06 11.20
C ALA A 41 -9.85 1.55 10.93
N THR A 42 -10.06 1.16 9.67
CA THR A 42 -10.00 -0.22 9.20
C THR A 42 -8.60 -0.80 9.40
N ALA A 43 -7.54 -0.06 9.06
CA ALA A 43 -6.16 -0.49 9.33
C ALA A 43 -5.89 -0.74 10.82
N ARG A 44 -6.32 0.17 11.72
CA ARG A 44 -6.11 -0.01 13.17
C ARG A 44 -6.86 -1.20 13.75
N TRP A 45 -8.09 -1.42 13.31
CA TRP A 45 -8.89 -2.58 13.74
C TRP A 45 -8.32 -3.88 13.16
N PHE A 46 -7.98 -3.86 11.87
CA PHE A 46 -7.52 -5.03 11.14
C PHE A 46 -6.03 -5.32 11.34
N ARG A 47 -5.22 -4.46 11.96
CA ARG A 47 -3.78 -4.69 12.24
C ARG A 47 -3.05 -5.54 11.17
N PRO A 48 -3.02 -5.06 9.92
CA PRO A 48 -2.47 -5.84 8.80
C PRO A 48 -0.96 -6.04 8.94
N ASP A 49 -0.47 -7.17 8.42
CA ASP A 49 0.94 -7.44 8.17
C ASP A 49 1.45 -6.70 6.91
N LEU A 50 0.54 -6.30 6.00
CA LEU A 50 0.84 -5.60 4.75
C LEU A 50 -0.39 -4.81 4.27
N ILE A 51 -0.15 -3.61 3.74
CA ILE A 51 -1.19 -2.76 3.15
C ILE A 51 -0.89 -2.52 1.67
N PHE A 52 -1.88 -2.77 0.82
CA PHE A 52 -1.94 -2.24 -0.54
C PHE A 52 -2.83 -0.99 -0.52
N LEU A 53 -2.35 0.10 -1.12
CA LEU A 53 -3.02 1.40 -1.04
C LEU A 53 -3.00 2.10 -2.40
N ASP A 54 -4.15 2.50 -2.93
CA ASP A 54 -4.16 3.40 -4.09
C ASP A 54 -3.70 4.80 -3.68
N VAL A 55 -3.02 5.48 -4.61
CA VAL A 55 -2.56 6.86 -4.46
C VAL A 55 -3.73 7.83 -4.66
N MET A 56 -4.54 7.61 -5.69
CA MET A 56 -5.61 8.55 -6.07
C MET A 56 -6.97 7.98 -5.71
N MET A 57 -7.65 8.62 -4.76
CA MET A 57 -9.03 8.34 -4.41
C MET A 57 -9.81 9.67 -4.31
N PRO A 58 -11.16 9.67 -4.47
CA PRO A 58 -11.95 10.89 -4.57
C PRO A 58 -11.93 11.83 -3.34
N ASP A 59 -11.75 11.27 -2.15
CA ASP A 59 -11.95 11.97 -0.87
C ASP A 59 -10.63 12.30 -0.16
N LEU A 60 -9.81 11.27 0.10
CA LEU A 60 -8.50 11.39 0.73
C LEU A 60 -7.45 10.71 -0.15
N ASP A 61 -6.32 11.39 -0.34
CA ASP A 61 -5.20 10.86 -1.11
C ASP A 61 -4.47 9.75 -0.32
N GLY A 62 -4.00 8.72 -1.02
CA GLY A 62 -3.28 7.61 -0.42
C GLY A 62 -2.02 8.02 0.33
N GLY A 63 -1.35 9.11 -0.07
CA GLY A 63 -0.21 9.65 0.67
C GLY A 63 -0.60 10.14 2.07
N ASP A 64 -1.76 10.77 2.21
CA ASP A 64 -2.25 11.25 3.52
C ASP A 64 -2.62 10.07 4.44
N ILE A 65 -3.24 9.03 3.87
CA ILE A 65 -3.57 7.78 4.59
C ILE A 65 -2.28 7.07 5.03
N ALA A 66 -1.29 6.95 4.14
CA ALA A 66 0.01 6.36 4.48
C ALA A 66 0.67 7.10 5.63
N HIS A 67 0.63 8.44 5.61
CA HIS A 67 1.16 9.26 6.70
C HIS A 67 0.46 9.00 8.05
N GLN A 68 -0.87 8.85 8.04
CA GLN A 68 -1.63 8.50 9.25
C GLN A 68 -1.22 7.12 9.79
N ILE A 69 -1.07 6.13 8.92
CA ILE A 69 -0.66 4.76 9.27
C ILE A 69 0.75 4.75 9.88
N GLU A 70 1.72 5.40 9.24
CA GLU A 70 3.10 5.45 9.72
C GLU A 70 3.29 6.20 11.03
N SER A 71 2.41 7.17 11.29
CA SER A 71 2.42 7.97 12.52
C SER A 71 1.72 7.27 13.70
N ASP A 72 1.00 6.17 13.45
CA ASP A 72 0.29 5.43 14.50
C ASP A 72 1.15 4.34 15.12
N ALA A 73 1.32 4.38 16.44
CA ALA A 73 2.17 3.43 17.16
C ALA A 73 1.74 1.95 17.04
N LEU A 74 0.48 1.65 16.71
CA LEU A 74 0.03 0.26 16.51
C LEU A 74 0.29 -0.26 15.09
N LEU A 75 0.46 0.64 14.13
CA LEU A 75 0.67 0.32 12.73
C LEU A 75 2.08 0.69 12.25
N GLN A 76 2.88 1.32 13.11
CA GLN A 76 4.25 1.69 12.82
C GLN A 76 5.05 0.45 12.42
N GLY A 77 5.64 0.49 11.22
CA GLY A 77 6.40 -0.61 10.64
C GLY A 77 5.58 -1.57 9.78
N THR A 78 4.25 -1.41 9.69
CA THR A 78 3.46 -2.13 8.68
C THR A 78 3.87 -1.65 7.29
N PRO A 79 4.37 -2.55 6.41
CA PRO A 79 4.77 -2.18 5.06
C PRO A 79 3.56 -1.73 4.22
N ILE A 80 3.75 -0.65 3.47
CA ILE A 80 2.78 -0.11 2.51
C ILE A 80 3.33 -0.29 1.09
N VAL A 81 2.51 -0.87 0.21
CA VAL A 81 2.77 -0.98 -1.21
C VAL A 81 1.71 -0.17 -1.95
N PHE A 82 2.12 0.84 -2.70
CA PHE A 82 1.17 1.58 -3.51
C PHE A 82 0.71 0.75 -4.69
N PHE A 83 -0.60 0.66 -4.91
CA PHE A 83 -1.18 -0.04 -6.04
C PHE A 83 -1.99 0.93 -6.88
N THR A 84 -1.40 1.43 -7.97
CA THR A 84 -1.94 2.62 -8.64
C THR A 84 -1.84 2.56 -10.17
N GLY A 85 -2.79 3.22 -10.84
CA GLY A 85 -2.81 3.36 -12.30
C GLY A 85 -1.99 4.53 -12.84
N LEU A 86 -1.36 5.31 -11.95
CA LEU A 86 -0.61 6.51 -12.32
C LEU A 86 0.80 6.27 -12.87
N VAL A 87 1.33 5.04 -12.75
CA VAL A 87 2.69 4.71 -13.16
C VAL A 87 2.64 3.90 -14.44
N SER A 88 3.38 4.34 -15.46
CA SER A 88 3.57 3.54 -16.67
C SER A 88 4.47 2.34 -16.39
N GLY A 89 4.34 1.26 -17.17
CA GLY A 89 5.12 0.04 -16.98
C GLY A 89 6.65 0.22 -17.04
N GLU A 90 7.14 1.28 -17.71
CA GLU A 90 8.57 1.62 -17.77
C GLU A 90 9.05 2.30 -16.49
N GLU A 91 8.26 3.20 -15.90
CA GLU A 91 8.54 3.81 -14.59
C GLU A 91 8.46 2.76 -13.46
N ALA A 92 7.66 1.70 -13.66
CA ALA A 92 7.58 0.51 -12.81
C ALA A 92 8.86 -0.31 -12.70
N ALA A 93 9.84 -0.12 -13.59
CA ALA A 93 11.07 -0.91 -13.58
C ALA A 93 11.88 -0.78 -12.27
N SER A 94 11.76 0.34 -11.56
CA SER A 94 12.45 0.57 -10.29
C SER A 94 11.72 -0.01 -9.07
N ASN A 95 10.41 -0.31 -9.19
CA ASN A 95 9.50 -0.70 -8.10
C ASN A 95 9.61 0.17 -6.82
N ARG A 96 10.19 1.37 -6.90
CA ARG A 96 10.32 2.30 -5.78
C ARG A 96 10.13 3.76 -6.19
N ILE A 97 9.20 4.47 -5.55
CA ILE A 97 9.01 5.92 -5.70
C ILE A 97 8.91 6.54 -4.31
N GLY A 98 9.69 7.59 -4.04
CA GLY A 98 9.66 8.28 -2.75
C GLY A 98 10.02 7.41 -1.52
N GLY A 99 10.66 6.25 -1.72
CA GLY A 99 10.97 5.28 -0.66
C GLY A 99 9.92 4.17 -0.48
N TYR A 100 8.80 4.23 -1.19
CA TYR A 100 7.74 3.21 -1.14
C TYR A 100 7.84 2.23 -2.29
N ARG A 101 7.45 0.99 -2.04
CA ARG A 101 7.21 -0.01 -3.08
C ARG A 101 5.91 0.35 -3.82
N PHE A 102 5.85 0.03 -5.11
CA PHE A 102 4.60 0.16 -5.85
C PHE A 102 4.39 -0.98 -6.85
N ILE A 103 3.13 -1.17 -7.22
CA ILE A 103 2.66 -2.05 -8.29
C ILE A 103 1.76 -1.21 -9.19
N ALA A 104 2.00 -1.26 -10.50
CA ALA A 104 1.16 -0.58 -11.48
C ALA A 104 -0.13 -1.37 -11.73
N LYS A 105 -1.26 -0.68 -11.88
CA LYS A 105 -2.47 -1.24 -12.49
C LYS A 105 -2.26 -1.33 -14.02
N PRO A 106 -2.74 -2.38 -14.72
CA PRO A 106 -3.58 -3.46 -14.24
C PRO A 106 -2.81 -4.53 -13.44
N LEU A 107 -3.51 -5.15 -12.49
CA LEU A 107 -2.97 -6.20 -11.63
C LEU A 107 -2.41 -7.38 -12.44
N ARG A 108 -1.13 -7.69 -12.27
CA ARG A 108 -0.54 -8.95 -12.77
C ARG A 108 -0.33 -9.91 -11.61
N ARG A 109 -0.79 -11.16 -11.77
CA ARG A 109 -0.77 -12.18 -10.70
C ARG A 109 0.62 -12.45 -10.14
N ASP A 110 1.58 -12.64 -11.03
CA ASP A 110 2.99 -12.88 -10.71
C ASP A 110 3.62 -11.71 -9.95
N GLN A 111 3.31 -10.47 -10.33
CA GLN A 111 3.80 -9.28 -9.63
C GLN A 111 3.22 -9.17 -8.22
N LEU A 112 1.91 -9.38 -8.06
CA LEU A 112 1.27 -9.31 -6.75
C LEU A 112 1.84 -10.37 -5.80
N LEU A 113 1.85 -11.63 -6.21
CA LEU A 113 2.30 -12.73 -5.36
C LEU A 113 3.80 -12.62 -5.04
N GLY A 114 4.63 -12.27 -6.03
CA GLY A 114 6.05 -12.04 -5.82
C GLY A 114 6.31 -10.92 -4.81
N CYS A 115 5.56 -9.80 -4.92
CA CYS A 115 5.68 -8.67 -3.99
C CYS A 115 5.28 -9.05 -2.56
N VAL A 116 4.14 -9.71 -2.39
CA VAL A 116 3.67 -10.17 -1.07
C VAL A 116 4.68 -11.12 -0.44
N GLU A 117 5.18 -12.09 -1.20
CA GLU A 117 6.16 -13.05 -0.71
C GLU A 117 7.48 -12.40 -0.33
N GLU A 118 8.00 -11.47 -1.13
CA GLU A 118 9.25 -10.76 -0.83
C GLU A 118 9.14 -9.96 0.48
N ILE A 119 8.04 -9.22 0.63
CA ILE A 119 7.81 -8.37 1.80
C ILE A 119 7.60 -9.20 3.07
N LEU A 120 6.77 -10.24 2.99
CA LEU A 120 6.42 -11.04 4.16
C LEU A 120 7.46 -12.12 4.53
N LYS A 121 8.43 -12.42 3.65
CA LYS A 121 9.61 -13.25 3.97
C LYS A 121 10.70 -12.48 4.71
N THR A 122 10.74 -11.16 4.56
CA THR A 122 11.72 -10.30 5.22
C THR A 122 11.15 -9.88 6.57
N ASP A 123 11.82 -10.19 7.68
CA ASP A 123 11.44 -9.66 9.00
C ASP A 123 11.34 -8.12 8.93
N PRO A 124 10.45 -7.48 9.73
CA PRO A 124 10.18 -6.05 9.63
C PRO A 124 11.49 -5.25 9.68
N PRO A 125 11.63 -4.18 8.87
CA PRO A 125 12.87 -3.43 8.78
C PRO A 125 13.28 -2.95 10.18
N SER A 126 14.39 -3.51 10.67
CA SER A 126 15.01 -3.08 11.92
C SER A 126 15.36 -1.60 11.77
N SER A 127 14.68 -0.79 12.57
CA SER A 127 14.92 0.62 12.83
C SER A 127 16.37 1.08 12.60
N SER A 128 16.65 1.69 11.45
CA SER A 128 17.72 2.68 11.30
C SER A 128 17.55 3.46 10.00
N GLU A 129 16.77 4.54 10.06
CA GLU A 129 17.15 5.87 9.53
C GLU A 129 16.06 6.91 9.85
N SER A 130 16.29 7.61 10.96
CA SER A 130 15.86 8.99 11.26
C SER A 130 14.39 9.39 10.97
N ALA A 131 13.49 9.03 11.91
CA ALA A 131 12.35 9.88 12.25
C ALA A 131 12.93 11.22 12.80
N THR A 132 12.52 12.41 12.36
CA THR A 132 11.26 13.04 12.76
C THR A 132 10.86 14.21 11.83
N ASN A 133 11.54 14.46 10.70
CA ASN A 133 11.25 15.62 9.82
C ASN A 133 10.79 15.27 8.38
N THR A 134 10.49 14.00 8.11
CA THR A 134 10.40 13.47 6.72
C THR A 134 8.99 13.13 6.27
N ALA A 135 8.05 12.86 7.19
CA ALA A 135 6.79 12.18 6.85
C ALA A 135 5.82 13.03 5.99
N LEU A 136 5.66 14.33 6.29
CA LEU A 136 4.91 15.24 5.42
C LEU A 136 5.60 15.42 4.04
N SER A 137 6.94 15.31 4.01
CA SER A 137 7.72 15.40 2.77
C SER A 137 7.63 14.13 1.93
N ALA A 138 7.42 12.95 2.54
CA ALA A 138 7.38 11.66 1.85
C ALA A 138 6.05 11.48 1.09
N ALA A 139 4.91 11.76 1.73
CA ALA A 139 3.60 11.78 1.07
C ALA A 139 3.56 12.82 -0.06
N ALA A 140 4.04 14.05 0.21
CA ALA A 140 4.15 15.08 -0.82
C ALA A 140 5.09 14.68 -1.97
N ARG A 141 6.21 14.00 -1.70
CA ARG A 141 7.13 13.48 -2.73
C ARG A 141 6.56 12.30 -3.51
N LEU A 142 5.68 11.51 -2.91
CA LEU A 142 5.01 10.42 -3.61
C LEU A 142 4.03 10.98 -4.64
N ILE A 143 3.25 12.01 -4.27
CA ILE A 143 2.19 12.56 -5.12
C ILE A 143 2.70 13.62 -6.11
N GLN A 144 3.78 14.34 -5.78
CA GLN A 144 4.34 15.40 -6.65
C GLN A 144 4.69 14.97 -8.08
N PRO A 145 5.30 13.79 -8.32
CA PRO A 145 5.49 13.26 -9.66
C PRO A 145 4.16 13.07 -10.42
N PHE A 146 3.11 12.65 -9.72
CA PHE A 146 1.82 12.29 -10.31
C PHE A 146 0.89 13.49 -10.55
N LYS A 147 1.02 14.58 -9.76
CA LYS A 147 0.25 15.82 -9.95
C LYS A 147 0.69 16.68 -11.13
N ARG A 148 1.84 16.39 -11.75
CA ARG A 148 2.42 17.23 -12.82
C ARG A 148 1.81 17.03 -14.21
N HIS A 149 0.93 16.05 -14.39
CA HIS A 149 0.39 15.65 -15.70
C HIS A 149 -1.15 15.80 -15.82
N ILE A 150 -1.76 16.64 -14.98
CA ILE A 150 -3.18 17.02 -15.07
C ILE A 150 -3.28 18.50 -15.42
#